data_AF-X1VL59-F1
#
_entry.id   AF-X1VL59-F1
#
_cell.length_a   1.000
_cell.length_b   1.000
_cell.length_c   1.000
_cell.angle_alpha   90.00
_cell.angle_beta   90.00
_cell.angle_gamma   90.00
#
_symmetry.space_group_name_H-M   'P 1'
#
loop_
_entity.id
_entity.type
_entity.pdbx_description
1 polymer ?
#
loop_
_entity_poly.entity_id
_entity_poly.type
_entity_poly.pdbx_seq_one_letter_code
_entity_poly.pdbx_strand_id
1 'polypeptide(L)'
;NKFIPGYLKLLANSVAHLIPPKKMVPAILKASEFVNNNDGKIPNEEAFSKAFFPVEGYEKDEIQPLFDKFYEKNFKELQKFTEKKPEARKVIQTAFSKDYKVVIATTPVLPLTAIEQRLDWAGIGDFPY
;
A
#
# COMPACT_ATOMS: atom_id res chain seq x y z
N ASN A 1 -7.28 -15.50 -1.99
CA ASN A 1 -6.74 -14.15 -2.32
C ASN A 1 -5.22 -14.26 -2.49
N LYS A 2 -4.66 -14.00 -3.69
CA LYS A 2 -3.22 -14.12 -3.98
C LYS A 2 -2.45 -12.81 -3.85
N PHE A 3 -3.14 -11.67 -3.70
CA PHE A 3 -2.54 -10.35 -3.72
C PHE A 3 -1.56 -10.13 -2.56
N ILE A 4 -2.03 -10.29 -1.32
CA ILE A 4 -1.20 -10.01 -0.12
C ILE A 4 0.04 -10.93 -0.05
N PRO A 5 -0.06 -12.26 -0.23
CA PRO A 5 1.14 -13.10 -0.28
C PRO A 5 2.10 -12.71 -1.41
N GLY A 6 1.58 -12.36 -2.60
CA GLY A 6 2.38 -11.90 -3.73
C GLY A 6 3.09 -10.58 -3.46
N TYR A 7 2.37 -9.62 -2.86
CA TYR A 7 2.89 -8.31 -2.46
C TYR A 7 4.03 -8.43 -1.46
N LEU A 8 3.81 -9.16 -0.35
CA LEU A 8 4.82 -9.34 0.69
C LEU A 8 6.07 -10.04 0.14
N LYS A 9 5.88 -11.06 -0.72
CA LYS A 9 7.00 -11.76 -1.38
C LYS A 9 7.78 -10.82 -2.30
N LEU A 10 7.10 -10.04 -3.14
CA LEU A 10 7.76 -9.17 -4.11
C LEU A 10 8.51 -8.03 -3.43
N LEU A 11 7.90 -7.39 -2.43
CA LEU A 11 8.53 -6.34 -1.63
C LEU A 11 9.75 -6.88 -0.88
N ALA A 12 9.60 -7.98 -0.16
CA ALA A 12 10.70 -8.58 0.60
C ALA A 12 11.86 -9.02 -0.31
N ASN A 13 11.57 -9.52 -1.52
CA ASN A 13 12.60 -9.87 -2.49
C ASN A 13 13.33 -8.64 -3.06
N SER A 14 12.65 -7.50 -3.23
CA SER A 14 13.26 -6.28 -3.77
C SER A 14 14.40 -5.72 -2.90
N VAL A 15 14.38 -6.03 -1.60
CA VAL A 15 15.37 -5.61 -0.60
C VAL A 15 16.17 -6.78 -0.01
N ALA A 16 16.10 -7.97 -0.62
CA ALA A 16 16.71 -9.19 -0.10
C ALA A 16 18.24 -9.14 0.02
N HIS A 17 18.88 -8.20 -0.68
CA HIS A 17 20.31 -7.95 -0.59
C HIS A 17 20.73 -7.26 0.73
N LEU A 18 19.79 -6.65 1.45
CA LEU A 18 20.00 -6.06 2.77
C LEU A 18 19.32 -6.87 3.87
N ILE A 19 18.04 -7.21 3.66
CA ILE A 19 17.20 -7.89 4.66
C ILE A 19 16.63 -9.18 4.07
N PRO A 20 16.98 -10.36 4.60
CA PRO A 20 16.42 -11.62 4.13
C PRO A 20 14.89 -11.64 4.18
N PRO A 21 14.18 -12.19 3.16
CA PRO A 21 12.72 -12.21 3.16
C PRO A 21 12.07 -12.85 4.39
N LYS A 22 12.75 -13.85 4.98
CA LYS A 22 12.33 -14.52 6.23
C LYS A 22 12.29 -13.61 7.46
N LYS A 23 12.94 -12.44 7.39
CA LYS A 23 12.95 -11.39 8.43
C LYS A 23 12.04 -10.23 8.05
N MET A 24 12.08 -9.82 6.77
CA MET A 24 11.28 -8.70 6.28
C MET A 24 9.77 -8.94 6.37
N VAL A 25 9.29 -10.12 5.93
CA VAL A 25 7.83 -10.39 5.93
C VAL A 25 7.25 -10.38 7.35
N PRO A 26 7.84 -11.07 8.35
CA PRO A 26 7.37 -10.96 9.73
C PRO A 26 7.39 -9.53 10.28
N ALA A 27 8.41 -8.72 9.97
CA ALA A 27 8.47 -7.33 10.42
C ALA A 27 7.30 -6.50 9.89
N ILE A 28 6.95 -6.63 8.60
CA ILE A 28 5.80 -5.94 8.00
C ILE A 28 4.50 -6.39 8.67
N LEU A 29 4.32 -7.70 8.89
CA LEU A 29 3.12 -8.24 9.52
C LEU A 29 2.95 -7.73 10.96
N LYS A 30 4.02 -7.73 11.74
CA LYS A 30 4.02 -7.20 13.12
C LYS A 30 3.68 -5.71 13.15
N ALA A 31 4.26 -4.90 12.26
CA ALA A 31 3.94 -3.48 12.18
C ALA A 31 2.48 -3.25 11.74
N SER A 32 1.95 -4.10 10.85
CA SER A 32 0.55 -4.05 10.42
C SER A 32 -0.41 -4.40 11.56
N GLU A 33 -0.06 -5.37 12.42
CA GLU A 33 -0.83 -5.69 13.62
C GLU A 33 -0.87 -4.51 14.60
N PHE A 34 0.25 -3.79 14.76
CA PHE A 34 0.27 -2.58 15.58
C PHE A 34 -0.66 -1.49 15.03
N VAL A 35 -0.67 -1.28 13.71
CA VAL A 35 -1.61 -0.35 13.05
C VAL A 35 -3.07 -0.75 13.29
N ASN A 36 -3.39 -2.05 13.22
CA ASN A 36 -4.76 -2.52 13.46
C ASN A 36 -5.26 -2.27 14.88
N ASN A 37 -4.33 -2.20 15.85
CA ASN A 37 -4.62 -1.93 17.25
C ASN A 37 -4.46 -0.44 17.62
N ASN A 38 -4.17 0.43 16.64
CA ASN A 38 -4.03 1.86 16.87
C ASN A 38 -5.39 2.49 17.23
N ASP A 39 -5.45 3.21 18.34
CA ASP A 39 -6.68 3.83 18.88
C ASP A 39 -7.05 5.17 18.22
N GLY A 40 -6.26 5.58 17.20
CA GLY A 40 -6.47 6.81 16.43
C GLY A 40 -5.83 8.05 17.06
N LYS A 41 -5.12 7.95 18.20
CA LYS A 41 -4.38 9.08 18.78
C LYS A 41 -3.20 9.54 17.93
N ILE A 42 -2.65 8.64 17.10
CA ILE A 42 -1.60 8.94 16.14
C ILE A 42 -2.00 8.47 14.74
N PRO A 43 -1.47 9.08 13.66
CA PRO A 43 -1.67 8.59 12.31
C PRO A 43 -1.15 7.15 12.14
N ASN A 44 -1.81 6.37 11.27
CA ASN A 44 -1.39 4.98 11.01
C ASN A 44 0.00 4.89 10.38
N GLU A 45 0.43 5.89 9.60
CA GLU A 45 1.80 5.96 9.08
C GLU A 45 2.82 6.05 10.22
N GLU A 46 2.54 6.89 11.23
CA GLU A 46 3.40 7.04 12.40
C GLU A 46 3.41 5.76 13.25
N ALA A 47 2.23 5.15 13.46
CA ALA A 47 2.12 3.87 14.18
C ALA A 47 2.92 2.76 13.47
N PHE A 48 2.80 2.66 12.15
CA PHE A 48 3.57 1.70 11.36
C PHE A 48 5.07 2.00 11.48
N SER A 49 5.48 3.26 11.27
CA SER A 49 6.89 3.67 11.29
C SER A 49 7.56 3.35 12.62
N LYS A 50 6.88 3.60 13.75
CA LYS A 50 7.39 3.29 15.10
C LYS A 50 7.50 1.79 15.38
N ALA A 51 6.61 0.98 14.80
CA ALA A 51 6.61 -0.46 15.00
C ALA A 51 7.57 -1.19 14.05
N PHE A 52 7.83 -0.60 12.89
CA PHE A 52 8.63 -1.20 11.83
C PHE A 52 10.10 -0.79 11.90
N PHE A 53 10.40 0.49 12.10
CA PHE A 53 11.77 1.01 12.14
C PHE A 53 12.30 1.13 13.59
N PRO A 54 13.60 0.89 13.82
CA PRO A 54 14.56 0.36 12.84
C PRO A 54 14.25 -1.12 12.53
N VAL A 55 14.33 -1.48 11.25
CA VAL A 55 14.10 -2.87 10.81
C VAL A 55 15.45 -3.52 10.55
N GLU A 56 15.78 -4.55 11.31
CA GLU A 56 17.04 -5.29 11.17
C GLU A 56 18.29 -4.38 11.20
N GLY A 57 18.22 -3.30 11.99
CA GLY A 57 19.32 -2.36 12.19
C GLY A 57 19.38 -1.19 11.21
N TYR A 58 18.42 -1.10 10.28
CA TYR A 58 18.33 0.01 9.32
C TYR A 58 17.25 1.01 9.71
N GLU A 59 17.60 2.28 9.63
CA GLU A 59 16.70 3.41 9.84
C GLU A 59 15.80 3.65 8.64
N LYS A 60 14.73 4.44 8.85
CA LYS A 60 13.75 4.76 7.80
C LYS A 60 14.42 5.33 6.55
N ASP A 61 15.29 6.32 6.73
CA ASP A 61 15.92 7.04 5.62
C ASP A 61 16.86 6.16 4.78
N GLU A 62 17.37 5.06 5.34
CA GLU A 62 18.26 4.13 4.65
C GLU A 62 17.50 3.18 3.71
N ILE A 63 16.27 2.81 4.08
CA ILE A 63 15.47 1.81 3.35
C ILE A 63 14.34 2.44 2.52
N GLN A 64 13.81 3.59 2.94
CA GLN A 64 12.68 4.25 2.26
C GLN A 64 12.90 4.41 0.74
N PRO A 65 14.09 4.82 0.24
CA PRO A 65 14.33 4.92 -1.21
C PRO A 65 14.17 3.59 -1.96
N LEU A 66 14.43 2.46 -1.30
CA LEU A 66 14.25 1.13 -1.89
C LEU A 66 12.78 0.75 -1.98
N PHE A 67 11.99 1.13 -0.98
CA PHE A 67 10.53 0.96 -1.03
C PHE A 67 9.90 1.83 -2.10
N ASP A 68 10.32 3.10 -2.22
CA ASP A 68 9.82 4.00 -3.25
C ASP A 68 10.10 3.44 -4.65
N LYS A 69 11.32 2.93 -4.89
CA LYS A 69 11.70 2.25 -6.13
C LYS A 69 10.87 0.98 -6.39
N PHE A 70 10.56 0.21 -5.35
CA PHE A 70 9.67 -0.95 -5.47
C PHE A 70 8.28 -0.53 -5.95
N TYR A 71 7.70 0.53 -5.37
CA TYR A 71 6.38 1.01 -5.77
C TYR A 71 6.36 1.60 -7.18
N GLU A 72 7.44 2.26 -7.59
CA GLU A 72 7.60 2.78 -8.94
C GLU A 72 7.71 1.64 -9.99
N LYS A 73 8.47 0.58 -9.69
CA LYS A 73 8.91 -0.38 -10.72
C LYS A 73 8.26 -1.75 -10.65
N ASN A 74 8.11 -2.30 -9.45
CA ASN A 74 7.71 -3.70 -9.25
C ASN A 74 6.25 -3.85 -8.84
N PHE A 75 5.67 -2.87 -8.14
CA PHE A 75 4.32 -2.97 -7.61
C PHE A 75 3.25 -3.24 -8.69
N LYS A 76 3.43 -2.69 -9.90
CA LYS A 76 2.59 -2.95 -11.09
C LYS A 76 2.43 -4.44 -11.45
N GLU A 77 3.41 -5.28 -11.12
CA GLU A 77 3.34 -6.72 -11.38
C GLU A 77 2.21 -7.42 -10.60
N LEU A 78 1.72 -6.78 -9.53
CA LEU A 78 0.65 -7.31 -8.69
C LEU A 78 -0.74 -7.11 -9.30
N GLN A 79 -0.86 -6.29 -10.36
CA GLN A 79 -2.12 -6.08 -11.07
C GLN A 79 -2.75 -7.40 -11.54
N LYS A 80 -1.94 -8.40 -11.92
CA LYS A 80 -2.39 -9.74 -12.31
C LYS A 80 -3.16 -10.51 -11.22
N PHE A 81 -3.10 -10.07 -9.97
CA PHE A 81 -3.85 -10.63 -8.85
C PHE A 81 -5.10 -9.82 -8.51
N THR A 82 -5.47 -8.85 -9.33
CA THR A 82 -6.61 -7.97 -9.15
C THR A 82 -7.61 -8.14 -10.28
N GLU A 83 -8.86 -7.79 -10.03
CA GLU A 83 -9.93 -7.82 -11.01
C GLU A 83 -10.74 -6.51 -10.91
N LYS A 84 -11.15 -5.99 -12.07
CA LYS A 84 -12.04 -4.83 -12.13
C LYS A 84 -13.43 -5.25 -11.71
N LYS A 85 -14.11 -4.38 -10.95
CA LYS A 85 -15.55 -4.47 -10.71
C LYS A 85 -16.24 -3.45 -11.62
N PRO A 86 -16.89 -3.87 -12.73
CA PRO A 86 -17.49 -2.93 -13.69
C PRO A 86 -18.48 -1.96 -13.05
N GLU A 87 -19.15 -2.37 -11.98
CA GLU A 87 -20.11 -1.56 -11.22
C GLU A 87 -19.44 -0.39 -10.51
N ALA A 88 -18.16 -0.51 -10.11
CA ALA A 88 -17.46 0.53 -9.36
C ALA A 88 -17.39 1.85 -10.14
N ARG A 89 -17.08 1.78 -11.44
CA ARG A 89 -17.05 2.97 -12.31
C ARG A 89 -18.43 3.61 -12.42
N LYS A 90 -19.49 2.80 -12.59
CA LYS A 90 -20.87 3.32 -12.69
C LYS A 90 -21.26 4.05 -11.41
N VAL A 91 -20.93 3.50 -10.24
CA VAL A 91 -21.24 4.10 -8.94
C VAL A 91 -20.50 5.44 -8.78
N ILE A 92 -19.20 5.48 -9.05
CA ILE A 92 -18.38 6.70 -8.90
C ILE A 92 -18.83 7.78 -9.87
N GLN A 93 -19.03 7.42 -11.15
CA GLN A 93 -19.56 8.34 -12.16
C GLN A 93 -20.90 8.95 -11.74
N THR A 94 -21.79 8.13 -11.15
CA THR A 94 -23.10 8.56 -10.67
C THR A 94 -22.99 9.51 -9.48
N ALA A 95 -22.01 9.30 -8.59
CA ALA A 95 -21.77 10.19 -7.46
C ALA A 95 -21.32 11.58 -7.96
N PHE A 96 -20.36 11.63 -8.88
CA PHE A 96 -19.93 12.88 -9.49
C PHE A 96 -21.05 13.56 -10.30
N SER A 97 -21.87 12.81 -11.05
CA SER A 97 -22.99 13.39 -11.82
C SER A 97 -24.12 13.95 -10.94
N LYS A 98 -24.09 13.65 -9.63
CA LYS A 98 -25.03 14.18 -8.63
C LYS A 98 -24.40 15.29 -7.79
N ASP A 99 -23.26 15.83 -8.21
CA ASP A 99 -22.51 16.87 -7.51
C ASP A 99 -22.08 16.49 -6.09
N TYR A 100 -21.93 15.20 -5.82
CA TYR A 100 -21.39 14.74 -4.53
C TYR A 100 -19.88 14.93 -4.47
N LYS A 101 -19.39 15.31 -3.29
CA LYS A 101 -17.97 15.25 -2.97
C LYS A 101 -17.58 13.78 -2.79
N VAL A 102 -16.75 13.26 -3.69
CA VAL A 102 -16.22 11.91 -3.64
C VAL A 102 -14.78 11.98 -3.13
N VAL A 103 -14.39 11.11 -2.20
CA VAL A 103 -13.02 11.05 -1.67
C VAL A 103 -12.55 9.60 -1.58
N ILE A 104 -11.23 9.38 -1.66
CA ILE A 104 -10.63 8.07 -1.42
C ILE A 104 -10.27 7.93 0.06
N ALA A 105 -11.04 7.13 0.78
CA ALA A 105 -10.76 6.78 2.17
C ALA A 105 -9.93 5.48 2.23
N THR A 106 -8.66 5.58 2.61
CA THR A 106 -7.74 4.44 2.73
C THR A 106 -7.03 4.47 4.09
N THR A 107 -6.58 3.31 4.57
CA THR A 107 -5.71 3.20 5.74
C THR A 107 -4.30 3.65 5.33
N PRO A 108 -3.78 4.81 5.81
CA PRO A 108 -2.55 5.41 5.28
C PRO A 108 -1.29 4.72 5.81
N VAL A 109 -0.96 3.58 5.18
CA VAL A 109 0.32 2.87 5.33
C VAL A 109 0.99 2.69 3.96
N LEU A 110 0.20 2.67 2.89
CA LEU A 110 0.68 2.63 1.52
C LEU A 110 0.99 4.06 1.04
N PRO A 111 2.07 4.26 0.26
CA PRO A 111 2.35 5.56 -0.33
C PRO A 111 1.30 5.92 -1.38
N LEU A 112 1.17 7.21 -1.67
CA LEU A 112 0.19 7.76 -2.61
C LEU A 112 0.23 7.05 -3.98
N THR A 113 1.43 6.81 -4.53
CA THR A 113 1.59 6.13 -5.83
C THR A 113 0.95 4.73 -5.85
N ALA A 114 0.96 4.00 -4.73
CA ALA A 114 0.34 2.67 -4.67
C ALA A 114 -1.19 2.75 -4.66
N ILE A 115 -1.74 3.85 -4.12
CA ILE A 115 -3.18 4.13 -4.13
C ILE A 115 -3.60 4.48 -5.57
N GLU A 116 -2.91 5.43 -6.20
CA GLU A 116 -3.17 5.88 -7.58
C GLU A 116 -3.11 4.71 -8.57
N GLN A 117 -2.03 3.92 -8.54
CA GLN A 117 -1.90 2.73 -9.39
C GLN A 117 -3.08 1.77 -9.22
N ARG A 118 -3.57 1.56 -8.00
CA ARG A 118 -4.72 0.68 -7.76
C ARG A 118 -6.03 1.26 -8.29
N LEU A 119 -6.21 2.58 -8.26
CA LEU A 119 -7.35 3.24 -8.89
C LEU A 119 -7.30 3.07 -10.41
N ASP A 120 -6.12 3.20 -11.01
CA ASP A 120 -5.91 2.96 -12.45
C ASP A 120 -6.20 1.51 -12.83
N TRP A 121 -5.71 0.55 -12.04
CA TRP A 121 -5.98 -0.87 -12.29
C TRP A 121 -7.48 -1.18 -12.19
N ALA A 122 -8.20 -0.51 -11.29
CA ALA A 122 -9.64 -0.60 -11.17
C ALA A 122 -10.40 0.14 -12.29
N GLY A 123 -9.72 0.94 -13.12
CA GLY A 123 -10.33 1.73 -14.19
C GLY A 123 -11.15 2.90 -13.67
N ILE A 124 -10.73 3.50 -12.57
CA ILE A 124 -11.39 4.63 -11.89
C ILE A 124 -10.37 5.71 -11.44
N GLY A 125 -9.13 5.67 -11.93
CA GLY A 125 -8.10 6.65 -11.56
C GLY A 125 -8.26 8.02 -12.23
N ASP A 126 -9.07 8.09 -13.29
CA ASP A 126 -9.31 9.30 -14.10
C ASP A 126 -10.36 10.27 -13.52
N PHE A 127 -10.95 9.93 -12.36
CA PHE A 127 -11.92 10.80 -11.70
C PHE A 127 -11.25 11.87 -10.81
N PRO A 128 -11.87 13.06 -10.66
CA PRO A 128 -11.34 14.16 -9.85
C PRO A 128 -11.76 14.05 -8.38
N TYR A 129 -11.15 13.12 -7.63
CA TYR A 129 -11.38 12.90 -6.19
C TYR A 129 -10.93 14.09 -5.31
#